data_AF-A0A425HSJ2-F1
#
_entry.id   AF-A0A425HSJ2-F1
#
_cell.length_a   1.000
_cell.length_b   1.000
_cell.length_c   1.000
_cell.angle_alpha   90.00
_cell.angle_beta   90.00
_cell.angle_gamma   90.00
#
_symmetry.space_group_name_H-M   'P 1'
#
loop_
_entity.id
_entity.type
_entity.pdbx_description
1 polymer ?
#
loop_
_entity_poly.entity_id
_entity_poly.type
_entity_poly.pdbx_seq_one_letter_code
_entity_poly.pdbx_strand_id
1 'polypeptide(L)'
;MLVGRYTQACDLWSLGVIAYRLLSGHSPFHGRQQALVSQILSGAYTTNTLGWKGVSKEARDFVERLMDVDPVRRMTVNEALNHVWIASLESKNDVPLSLDFLTAVEKFARCSKLRRANLTMMAYSVTSEAAGGLDKLFFAFCKSPKATLGLDEFISAMKTQFPFLDIGQVVRLFQAMDSSCENEISYNDFLAVMLKPQLEKEEFLLLHTLRKWDADHSGFISLDDLRVLLGDRYSNDALEDMMHDCDINGDGHIDFDEFIEAVRNEDDFESDSRDGYADFLASPAAGRRVAIDKELKW
;
A
#
# COMPACT_ATOMS: atom_id res chain seq x y z
N MET A 1 -18.46 31.05 3.00
CA MET A 1 -18.54 29.80 2.24
C MET A 1 -18.30 30.17 0.77
N LEU A 2 -17.19 29.73 0.17
CA LEU A 2 -16.97 29.93 -1.27
C LEU A 2 -18.05 29.14 -2.02
N VAL A 3 -18.64 29.73 -3.06
CA VAL A 3 -19.85 29.21 -3.72
C VAL A 3 -19.54 27.88 -4.41
N GLY A 4 -20.30 26.81 -4.10
CA GLY A 4 -20.27 25.56 -4.88
C GLY A 4 -20.42 24.27 -4.08
N ARG A 5 -20.90 23.20 -4.74
CA ARG A 5 -20.89 21.83 -4.23
C ARG A 5 -19.45 21.30 -4.27
N TYR A 6 -18.97 20.75 -3.17
CA TYR A 6 -17.63 20.16 -3.05
C TYR A 6 -17.52 18.95 -4.00
N THR A 7 -16.53 18.96 -4.90
CA THR A 7 -16.22 17.85 -5.82
C THR A 7 -14.73 17.56 -5.76
N GLN A 8 -14.27 16.40 -6.25
CA GLN A 8 -12.84 16.03 -6.28
C GLN A 8 -11.94 17.11 -6.95
N ALA A 9 -12.51 17.97 -7.80
CA ALA A 9 -11.81 19.09 -8.42
C ALA A 9 -11.28 20.12 -7.40
N CYS A 10 -11.86 20.25 -6.21
CA CYS A 10 -11.36 21.17 -5.20
C CYS A 10 -10.07 20.68 -4.51
N ASP A 11 -9.86 19.36 -4.45
CA ASP A 11 -8.60 18.78 -3.98
C ASP A 11 -7.47 19.10 -4.96
N LEU A 12 -7.75 19.09 -6.28
CA LEU A 12 -6.79 19.48 -7.31
C LEU A 12 -6.44 20.97 -7.28
N TRP A 13 -7.39 21.84 -6.92
CA TRP A 13 -7.08 23.25 -6.65
C TRP A 13 -6.11 23.38 -5.47
N SER A 14 -6.37 22.64 -4.39
CA SER A 14 -5.52 22.64 -3.19
C SER A 14 -4.12 22.11 -3.49
N LEU A 15 -4.02 21.05 -4.31
CA LEU A 15 -2.76 20.53 -4.84
C LEU A 15 -2.00 21.60 -5.64
N GLY A 16 -2.70 22.33 -6.52
CA GLY A 16 -2.12 23.45 -7.27
C GLY A 16 -1.56 24.55 -6.37
N VAL A 17 -2.26 24.91 -5.30
CA VAL A 17 -1.79 25.88 -4.30
C VAL A 17 -0.53 25.39 -3.58
N ILE A 18 -0.48 24.12 -3.20
CA ILE A 18 0.71 23.50 -2.59
C ILE A 18 1.87 23.50 -3.57
N ALA A 19 1.65 23.04 -4.81
CA ALA A 19 2.67 23.01 -5.86
C ALA A 19 3.22 24.41 -6.18
N TYR A 20 2.36 25.43 -6.28
CA TYR A 20 2.76 26.83 -6.43
C TYR A 20 3.73 27.25 -5.32
N ARG A 21 3.41 26.90 -4.07
CA ARG A 21 4.22 27.26 -2.91
C ARG A 21 5.57 26.54 -2.87
N LEU A 22 5.60 25.25 -3.23
CA LEU A 22 6.82 24.46 -3.30
C LEU A 22 7.77 24.97 -4.39
N LEU A 23 7.23 25.36 -5.55
CA LEU A 23 8.02 25.82 -6.69
C LEU A 23 8.52 27.26 -6.55
N SER A 24 7.69 28.15 -5.99
CA SER A 24 8.00 29.59 -5.92
C SER A 24 8.48 30.09 -4.55
N GLY A 25 8.32 29.27 -3.49
CA GLY A 25 8.59 29.67 -2.11
C GLY A 25 7.56 30.63 -1.49
N HIS A 26 6.51 30.99 -2.24
CA HIS A 26 5.50 31.98 -1.84
C HIS A 26 4.08 31.42 -1.99
N SER A 27 3.11 31.94 -1.22
CA SER A 27 1.70 31.61 -1.44
C SER A 27 1.21 32.23 -2.77
N PRO A 28 0.27 31.61 -3.50
CA PRO A 28 -0.35 32.24 -4.67
C PRO A 28 -1.32 33.37 -4.29
N PHE A 29 -1.88 33.32 -3.08
CA PHE A 29 -2.87 34.27 -2.59
C PHE A 29 -2.44 34.83 -1.22
N HIS A 30 -2.62 36.13 -1.00
CA HIS A 30 -2.23 36.82 0.24
C HIS A 30 -3.13 38.01 0.55
N GLY A 31 -3.08 38.48 1.79
CA GLY A 31 -3.79 39.66 2.26
C GLY A 31 -4.87 39.33 3.29
N ARG A 32 -5.70 40.31 3.61
CA ARG A 32 -6.81 40.13 4.56
C ARG A 32 -7.90 39.25 3.94
N GLN A 33 -8.72 38.61 4.79
CA GLN A 33 -9.71 37.61 4.41
C GLN A 33 -10.56 37.98 3.18
N GLN A 34 -11.01 39.23 3.08
CA GLN A 34 -11.85 39.69 1.97
C GLN A 34 -11.08 39.79 0.63
N ALA A 35 -9.82 40.25 0.68
CA ALA A 35 -8.94 40.30 -0.48
C ALA A 35 -8.52 38.88 -0.91
N LEU A 36 -8.25 38.00 0.04
CA LEU A 36 -7.92 36.59 -0.20
C LEU A 36 -9.06 35.86 -0.94
N VAL A 37 -10.29 36.02 -0.44
CA VAL A 37 -11.49 35.44 -1.07
C VAL A 37 -11.68 35.98 -2.49
N SER A 38 -11.49 37.29 -2.68
CA SER A 38 -11.57 37.89 -4.02
C SER A 38 -10.53 37.32 -4.97
N GLN A 39 -9.28 37.17 -4.53
CA GLN A 39 -8.19 36.62 -5.36
C GLN A 39 -8.42 35.15 -5.72
N ILE A 40 -8.92 34.35 -4.78
CA ILE A 40 -9.27 32.93 -5.03
C ILE A 40 -10.39 32.83 -6.06
N LEU A 41 -11.47 33.61 -5.88
CA LEU A 41 -12.63 33.59 -6.79
C LEU A 41 -12.30 34.10 -8.19
N SER A 42 -11.35 35.04 -8.31
CA SER A 42 -10.93 35.57 -9.61
C SER A 42 -9.74 34.82 -10.21
N GLY A 43 -9.15 33.83 -9.51
CA GLY A 43 -7.90 33.19 -9.92
C GLY A 43 -6.73 34.15 -10.07
N ALA A 44 -6.70 35.23 -9.27
CA ALA A 44 -5.68 36.27 -9.38
C ALA A 44 -4.38 35.85 -8.68
N TYR A 45 -3.63 34.94 -9.32
CA TYR A 45 -2.25 34.59 -8.99
C TYR A 45 -1.36 34.78 -10.23
N THR A 46 -0.04 34.73 -10.07
CA THR A 46 0.89 34.88 -11.20
C THR A 46 2.11 33.98 -11.08
N THR A 47 2.46 33.30 -12.16
CA THR A 47 3.67 32.49 -12.30
C THR A 47 4.86 33.30 -12.85
N ASN A 48 4.68 34.62 -13.01
CA ASN A 48 5.70 35.54 -13.54
C ASN A 48 6.34 36.38 -12.43
N THR A 49 6.83 35.73 -11.39
CA THR A 49 7.56 36.38 -10.29
C THR A 49 8.98 35.85 -10.17
N LEU A 50 9.82 36.53 -9.39
CA LEU A 50 11.20 36.11 -9.13
C LEU A 50 11.29 34.68 -8.59
N GLY A 51 10.31 34.24 -7.79
CA GLY A 51 10.26 32.88 -7.25
C GLY A 51 10.13 31.80 -8.33
N TRP A 52 9.62 32.14 -9.51
CA TRP A 52 9.50 31.21 -10.64
C TRP A 52 10.73 31.19 -11.55
N LYS A 53 11.75 32.01 -11.28
CA LYS A 53 12.98 32.04 -12.08
C LYS A 53 13.70 30.69 -11.96
N GLY A 54 13.84 29.98 -13.08
CA GLY A 54 14.45 28.63 -13.13
C GLY A 54 13.45 27.48 -13.07
N VAL A 55 12.17 27.75 -12.80
CA VAL A 55 11.10 26.75 -12.89
C VAL A 55 10.72 26.54 -14.36
N SER A 56 10.63 25.27 -14.79
CA SER A 56 10.33 24.89 -16.17
C SER A 56 8.95 25.35 -16.63
N LYS A 57 8.74 25.44 -17.95
CA LYS A 57 7.45 25.86 -18.51
C LYS A 57 6.36 24.83 -18.24
N GLU A 58 6.74 23.56 -18.25
CA GLU A 58 5.87 22.41 -18.01
C GLU A 58 5.37 22.41 -16.55
N ALA A 59 6.22 22.78 -15.59
CA ALA A 59 5.82 22.90 -14.18
C ALA A 59 4.84 24.08 -13.96
N ARG A 60 5.03 25.18 -14.70
CA ARG A 60 4.10 26.33 -14.67
C ARG A 60 2.74 25.96 -15.27
N ASP A 61 2.73 25.32 -16.44
CA ASP A 61 1.51 24.84 -17.11
C ASP A 61 0.73 23.87 -16.20
N PHE A 62 1.44 22.98 -15.50
CA PHE A 62 0.82 22.08 -14.53
C PHE A 62 0.07 22.83 -13.42
N VAL A 63 0.72 23.79 -12.77
CA VAL A 63 0.11 24.60 -11.70
C VAL A 63 -1.06 25.44 -12.24
N GLU A 64 -0.90 26.03 -13.41
CA GLU A 64 -1.93 26.88 -14.03
C GLU A 64 -3.21 26.09 -14.33
N ARG A 65 -3.08 24.86 -14.84
CA ARG A 65 -4.22 23.98 -15.14
C ARG A 65 -4.87 23.35 -13.90
N LEU A 66 -4.11 23.15 -12.81
CA LEU A 66 -4.67 22.72 -11.51
C LEU A 66 -5.45 23.85 -10.82
N MET A 67 -5.00 25.09 -11.01
CA MET A 67 -5.60 26.28 -10.43
C MET A 67 -6.49 27.04 -11.44
N ASP A 68 -7.14 26.34 -12.38
CA ASP A 68 -8.20 26.92 -13.20
C ASP A 68 -9.43 27.17 -12.31
N VAL A 69 -9.97 28.38 -12.37
CA VAL A 69 -11.12 28.83 -11.58
C VAL A 69 -12.36 28.02 -11.95
N ASP A 70 -12.50 27.66 -13.23
CA ASP A 70 -13.61 26.84 -13.72
C ASP A 70 -13.35 25.36 -13.38
N PRO A 71 -14.14 24.73 -12.49
CA PRO A 71 -13.95 23.34 -12.10
C PRO A 71 -14.11 22.35 -13.24
N VAL A 72 -14.81 22.72 -14.34
CA VAL A 72 -15.00 21.86 -15.50
C VAL A 72 -13.76 21.85 -16.41
N ARG A 73 -13.03 22.98 -16.45
CA ARG A 73 -11.79 23.13 -17.21
C ARG A 73 -10.55 22.72 -16.41
N ARG A 74 -10.66 22.73 -15.09
CA ARG A 74 -9.62 22.27 -14.17
C ARG A 74 -9.27 20.82 -14.47
N MET A 75 -7.97 20.52 -14.51
CA MET A 75 -7.50 19.16 -14.74
C MET A 75 -8.12 18.18 -13.74
N THR A 76 -8.44 17.00 -14.25
CA THR A 76 -8.78 15.82 -13.46
C THR A 76 -7.53 15.17 -12.89
N VAL A 77 -7.71 14.25 -11.93
CA VAL A 77 -6.60 13.48 -11.33
C VAL A 77 -5.80 12.75 -12.42
N ASN A 78 -6.49 12.10 -13.36
CA ASN A 78 -5.83 11.34 -14.43
C ASN A 78 -5.05 12.26 -15.39
N GLU A 79 -5.59 13.43 -15.73
CA GLU A 79 -4.87 14.40 -16.56
C GLU A 79 -3.64 14.98 -15.85
N ALA A 80 -3.75 15.21 -14.54
CA ALA A 80 -2.64 15.68 -13.73
C ALA A 80 -1.51 14.64 -13.64
N LEU A 81 -1.84 13.37 -13.39
CA LEU A 81 -0.85 12.27 -13.35
C LEU A 81 -0.12 12.10 -14.68
N ASN A 82 -0.84 12.22 -15.81
CA ASN A 82 -0.26 12.09 -17.15
C ASN A 82 0.35 13.39 -17.69
N HIS A 83 0.40 14.46 -16.89
CA HIS A 83 0.93 15.73 -17.34
C HIS A 83 2.42 15.63 -17.63
N VAL A 84 2.89 16.26 -18.72
CA VAL A 84 4.28 16.17 -19.21
C VAL A 84 5.30 16.45 -18.11
N TRP A 85 5.04 17.42 -17.23
CA TRP A 85 5.91 17.73 -16.10
C TRP A 85 6.11 16.53 -15.15
N ILE A 86 5.03 15.85 -14.78
CA ILE A 86 5.06 14.69 -13.88
C ILE A 86 5.61 13.46 -14.60
N ALA A 87 5.12 13.16 -15.79
CA ALA A 87 5.56 12.03 -16.59
C ALA A 87 7.05 12.11 -16.96
N SER A 88 7.62 13.31 -17.10
CA SER A 88 9.06 13.49 -17.36
C SER A 88 9.96 13.14 -16.17
N LEU A 89 9.39 13.08 -14.96
CA LEU A 89 10.10 12.69 -13.74
C LEU A 89 10.10 11.17 -13.51
N GLU A 90 9.26 10.43 -14.25
CA GLU A 90 9.26 8.98 -14.23
C GLU A 90 10.53 8.47 -14.92
N SER A 91 11.61 8.31 -14.15
CA SER A 91 12.67 7.42 -14.57
C SER A 91 12.08 6.01 -14.58
N LYS A 92 12.11 5.34 -15.74
CA LYS A 92 11.91 3.89 -15.83
C LYS A 92 13.03 3.24 -15.01
N ASN A 93 12.82 3.16 -13.71
CA ASN A 93 13.73 2.46 -12.83
C ASN A 93 13.43 0.99 -13.05
N ASP A 94 14.16 0.37 -13.99
CA ASP A 94 14.39 -1.06 -13.95
C ASP A 94 15.26 -1.31 -12.71
N VAL A 95 14.64 -1.30 -11.53
CA VAL A 95 15.25 -1.84 -10.33
C VAL A 95 15.07 -3.35 -10.41
N PRO A 96 16.14 -4.12 -10.67
CA PRO A 96 16.01 -5.57 -10.73
C PRO A 96 15.63 -6.10 -9.35
N LEU A 97 14.61 -6.97 -9.31
CA LEU A 97 14.31 -7.73 -8.09
C LEU A 97 15.39 -8.80 -7.88
N SER A 98 15.89 -8.93 -6.66
CA SER A 98 16.76 -10.04 -6.31
C SER A 98 15.96 -11.34 -6.19
N LEU A 99 16.62 -12.48 -6.36
CA LEU A 99 15.99 -13.78 -6.11
C LEU A 99 15.54 -13.93 -4.64
N ASP A 100 16.16 -13.17 -3.73
CA ASP A 100 15.77 -13.13 -2.31
C ASP A 100 14.34 -12.62 -2.12
N PHE A 101 13.80 -11.84 -3.06
CA PHE A 101 12.38 -11.47 -3.06
C PHE A 101 11.48 -12.71 -3.11
N LEU A 102 11.79 -13.66 -4.00
CA LEU A 102 10.98 -14.88 -4.14
C LEU A 102 11.06 -15.74 -2.87
N THR A 103 12.26 -15.84 -2.29
CA THR A 103 12.47 -16.50 -1.00
C THR A 103 11.69 -15.80 0.12
N ALA A 104 11.64 -14.46 0.12
CA ALA A 104 10.90 -13.69 1.12
C ALA A 104 9.39 -13.91 0.98
N VAL A 105 8.85 -13.88 -0.25
CA VAL A 105 7.43 -14.19 -0.50
C VAL A 105 7.09 -15.62 -0.08
N GLU A 106 7.97 -16.59 -0.36
CA GLU A 106 7.77 -17.97 0.06
C GLU A 106 7.74 -18.11 1.59
N LYS A 107 8.70 -17.51 2.30
CA LYS A 107 8.72 -17.50 3.77
C LYS A 107 7.46 -16.83 4.31
N PHE A 108 7.03 -15.71 3.72
CA PHE A 108 5.79 -15.05 4.09
C PHE A 108 4.55 -15.91 3.81
N ALA A 109 4.54 -16.71 2.75
CA ALA A 109 3.45 -17.62 2.42
C ALA A 109 3.23 -18.71 3.47
N ARG A 110 4.32 -19.18 4.09
CA ARG A 110 4.34 -20.24 5.11
C ARG A 110 3.87 -19.74 6.48
N CYS A 111 3.96 -18.43 6.74
CA CYS A 111 3.45 -17.82 7.96
C CYS A 111 1.94 -18.02 8.15
N SER A 112 1.51 -18.16 9.41
CA SER A 112 0.10 -18.21 9.78
C SER A 112 -0.64 -16.96 9.32
N LYS A 113 -1.97 -17.06 9.15
CA LYS A 113 -2.80 -15.91 8.76
C LYS A 113 -2.64 -14.74 9.73
N LEU A 114 -2.57 -15.04 11.03
CA LEU A 114 -2.44 -14.03 12.07
C LEU A 114 -1.09 -13.32 11.97
N ARG A 115 0.00 -14.09 11.80
CA ARG A 115 1.34 -13.52 11.64
C ARG A 115 1.42 -12.61 10.42
N ARG A 116 0.84 -13.03 9.29
CA ARG A 116 0.77 -12.16 8.10
C ARG A 116 -0.02 -10.89 8.37
N ALA A 117 -1.18 -10.99 9.01
CA ALA A 117 -1.99 -9.82 9.39
C ALA A 117 -1.22 -8.87 10.33
N ASN A 118 -0.48 -9.40 11.30
CA ASN A 118 0.38 -8.63 12.21
C ASN A 118 1.50 -7.93 11.46
N LEU A 119 2.25 -8.63 10.62
CA LEU A 119 3.34 -8.05 9.81
C LEU A 119 2.81 -6.96 8.86
N THR A 120 1.66 -7.20 8.22
CA THR A 120 0.99 -6.18 7.41
C THR A 120 0.59 -4.98 8.26
N MET A 121 0.03 -5.18 9.45
CA MET A 121 -0.35 -4.08 10.34
C MET A 121 0.87 -3.29 10.85
N MET A 122 1.98 -3.96 11.13
CA MET A 122 3.25 -3.32 11.47
C MET A 122 3.77 -2.49 10.30
N ALA A 123 3.64 -3.00 9.06
CA ALA A 123 4.03 -2.29 7.85
C ALA A 123 3.28 -0.96 7.67
N TYR A 124 2.01 -0.85 8.07
CA TYR A 124 1.27 0.42 8.09
C TYR A 124 1.89 1.51 8.99
N SER A 125 2.69 1.10 9.98
CA SER A 125 3.36 2.01 10.91
C SER A 125 4.84 2.24 10.54
N VAL A 126 5.31 1.70 9.42
CA VAL A 126 6.67 1.92 8.91
C VAL A 126 6.78 3.33 8.34
N THR A 127 7.87 4.03 8.69
CA THR A 127 8.14 5.35 8.14
C THR A 127 8.75 5.28 6.74
N SER A 128 8.62 6.35 5.96
CA SER A 128 9.20 6.41 4.61
C SER A 128 10.73 6.22 4.63
N GLU A 129 11.41 6.65 5.70
CA GLU A 129 12.85 6.44 5.87
C GLU A 129 13.18 4.96 6.07
N ALA A 130 12.42 4.25 6.90
CA ALA A 130 12.61 2.82 7.16
C ALA A 130 12.25 1.96 5.94
N ALA A 131 11.31 2.40 5.10
CA ALA A 131 10.96 1.76 3.84
C ALA A 131 12.09 1.83 2.79
N GLY A 132 13.08 2.71 2.96
CA GLY A 132 14.36 2.63 2.23
C GLY A 132 14.27 2.71 0.70
N GLY A 133 13.22 3.32 0.14
CA GLY A 133 13.03 3.42 -1.31
C GLY A 133 12.24 2.26 -1.95
N LEU A 134 11.66 1.34 -1.15
CA LEU A 134 10.79 0.26 -1.63
C LEU A 134 9.50 0.77 -2.28
N ASP A 135 9.08 2.00 -1.97
CA ASP A 135 8.01 2.73 -2.68
C ASP A 135 8.29 2.79 -4.18
N LYS A 136 9.50 3.17 -4.58
CA LYS A 136 9.88 3.29 -6.00
C LYS A 136 9.80 1.95 -6.72
N LEU A 137 10.19 0.87 -6.05
CA LEU A 137 10.15 -0.49 -6.59
C LEU A 137 8.71 -0.97 -6.76
N PHE A 138 7.87 -0.78 -5.72
CA PHE A 138 6.46 -1.16 -5.77
C PHE A 138 5.69 -0.39 -6.85
N PHE A 139 5.84 0.94 -6.88
CA PHE A 139 5.16 1.77 -7.87
C PHE A 139 5.70 1.58 -9.29
N ALA A 140 6.93 1.09 -9.47
CA ALA A 140 7.41 0.68 -10.80
C ALA A 140 6.65 -0.51 -11.38
N PHE A 141 6.03 -1.36 -10.54
CA PHE A 141 5.18 -2.46 -11.00
C PHE A 141 3.73 -2.05 -11.25
N CYS A 142 3.26 -1.01 -10.56
CA CYS A 142 1.92 -0.46 -10.73
C CYS A 142 1.85 0.30 -12.06
N LYS A 143 1.11 -0.24 -13.03
CA LYS A 143 0.89 0.43 -14.33
C LYS A 143 -0.34 1.32 -14.30
N SER A 144 -1.28 0.99 -13.41
CA SER A 144 -2.46 1.76 -13.14
C SER A 144 -2.17 2.85 -12.09
N PRO A 145 -2.94 3.94 -12.09
CA PRO A 145 -2.82 4.99 -11.07
C PRO A 145 -3.40 4.55 -9.71
N LYS A 146 -3.90 3.32 -9.59
CA LYS A 146 -4.30 2.76 -8.30
C LYS A 146 -3.02 2.47 -7.52
N ALA A 147 -2.96 2.89 -6.26
CA ALA A 147 -1.82 2.62 -5.37
C ALA A 147 -1.80 1.16 -4.87
N THR A 148 -2.31 0.24 -5.69
CA THR A 148 -2.45 -1.19 -5.46
C THR A 148 -2.05 -1.93 -6.72
N LEU A 149 -1.53 -3.13 -6.56
CA LEU A 149 -1.02 -3.94 -7.66
C LEU A 149 -1.98 -5.09 -7.95
N GLY A 150 -2.65 -5.04 -9.10
CA GLY A 150 -3.55 -6.11 -9.52
C GLY A 150 -2.82 -7.35 -10.02
N LEU A 151 -3.54 -8.49 -10.13
CA LEU A 151 -2.95 -9.75 -10.58
C LEU A 151 -2.28 -9.64 -11.97
N ASP A 152 -2.91 -8.96 -12.94
CA ASP A 152 -2.37 -8.82 -14.29
C ASP A 152 -1.07 -8.00 -14.31
N GLU A 153 -1.01 -6.95 -13.49
CA GLU A 153 0.17 -6.10 -13.34
C GLU A 153 1.30 -6.88 -12.67
N PHE A 154 0.99 -7.63 -11.61
CA PHE A 154 1.94 -8.51 -10.93
C PHE A 154 2.45 -9.61 -11.86
N ILE A 155 1.58 -10.26 -12.65
CA ILE A 155 1.99 -11.25 -13.66
C ILE A 155 2.95 -10.63 -14.65
N SER A 156 2.62 -9.44 -15.19
CA SER A 156 3.49 -8.76 -16.14
C SER A 156 4.83 -8.39 -15.51
N ALA A 157 4.85 -7.91 -14.26
CA ALA A 157 6.07 -7.51 -13.55
C ALA A 157 6.97 -8.72 -13.27
N MET A 158 6.41 -9.79 -12.68
CA MET A 158 7.14 -11.01 -12.34
C MET A 158 7.67 -11.73 -13.57
N LYS A 159 6.92 -11.79 -14.68
CA LYS A 159 7.41 -12.39 -15.93
C LYS A 159 8.53 -11.60 -16.58
N THR A 160 8.56 -10.28 -16.37
CA THR A 160 9.62 -9.41 -16.88
C THR A 160 10.90 -9.58 -16.06
N GLN A 161 10.77 -9.63 -14.73
CA GLN A 161 11.89 -9.75 -13.79
C GLN A 161 12.42 -11.20 -13.70
N PHE A 162 11.53 -12.20 -13.77
CA PHE A 162 11.82 -13.63 -13.64
C PHE A 162 11.15 -14.43 -14.78
N PRO A 163 11.72 -14.41 -16.01
CA PRO A 163 11.12 -15.05 -17.18
C PRO A 163 10.92 -16.57 -17.07
N PHE A 164 11.64 -17.22 -16.14
CA PHE A 164 11.56 -18.67 -15.91
C PHE A 164 10.34 -19.12 -15.11
N LEU A 165 9.65 -18.21 -14.42
CA LEU A 165 8.45 -18.54 -13.65
C LEU A 165 7.27 -18.85 -14.58
N ASP A 166 6.45 -19.84 -14.27
CA ASP A 166 5.16 -20.08 -14.95
C ASP A 166 4.03 -19.19 -14.38
N ILE A 167 2.89 -19.12 -15.07
CA ILE A 167 1.77 -18.27 -14.61
C ILE A 167 1.19 -18.77 -13.28
N GLY A 168 1.08 -20.08 -13.09
CA GLY A 168 0.56 -20.66 -11.85
C GLY A 168 1.45 -20.39 -10.65
N GLN A 169 2.77 -20.41 -10.84
CA GLN A 169 3.77 -20.03 -9.84
C GLN A 169 3.59 -18.55 -9.44
N VAL A 170 3.43 -17.65 -10.41
CA VAL A 170 3.21 -16.23 -10.13
C VAL A 170 1.87 -15.99 -9.42
N VAL A 171 0.81 -16.70 -9.79
CA VAL A 171 -0.49 -16.62 -9.08
C VAL A 171 -0.35 -17.07 -7.63
N ARG A 172 0.46 -18.09 -7.33
CA ARG A 172 0.73 -18.51 -5.94
C ARG A 172 1.49 -17.44 -5.14
N LEU A 173 2.48 -16.81 -5.75
CA LEU A 173 3.19 -15.69 -5.13
C LEU A 173 2.22 -14.52 -4.85
N PHE A 174 1.35 -14.20 -5.81
CA PHE A 174 0.34 -13.16 -5.63
C PHE A 174 -0.58 -13.46 -4.44
N GLN A 175 -1.14 -14.67 -4.38
CA GLN A 175 -2.02 -15.11 -3.29
C GLN A 175 -1.32 -15.16 -1.93
N ALA A 176 -0.01 -15.42 -1.90
CA ALA A 176 0.77 -15.38 -0.68
C ALA A 176 0.95 -13.95 -0.16
N MET A 177 1.14 -12.98 -1.07
CA MET A 177 1.32 -11.57 -0.73
C MET A 177 0.01 -10.87 -0.39
N ASP A 178 -1.10 -11.23 -1.05
CA ASP A 178 -2.42 -10.66 -0.77
C ASP A 178 -2.97 -11.15 0.58
N SER A 179 -2.43 -10.59 1.66
CA SER A 179 -2.86 -10.91 3.03
C SER A 179 -4.30 -10.43 3.30
N SER A 180 -4.72 -9.38 2.58
CA SER A 180 -6.04 -8.76 2.68
C SER A 180 -7.17 -9.54 1.99
N CYS A 181 -6.83 -10.46 1.06
CA CYS A 181 -7.77 -11.20 0.22
C CYS A 181 -8.66 -10.28 -0.67
N GLU A 182 -8.16 -9.09 -1.01
CA GLU A 182 -8.88 -8.11 -1.84
C GLU A 182 -8.63 -8.34 -3.36
N ASN A 183 -7.84 -9.34 -3.74
CA ASN A 183 -7.34 -9.58 -5.09
C ASN A 183 -6.50 -8.41 -5.64
N GLU A 184 -5.95 -7.58 -4.76
CA GLU A 184 -5.00 -6.52 -5.05
C GLU A 184 -3.92 -6.55 -3.96
N ILE A 185 -2.64 -6.42 -4.32
CA ILE A 185 -1.55 -6.29 -3.34
C ILE A 185 -1.41 -4.82 -2.99
N SER A 186 -1.58 -4.46 -1.72
CA SER A 186 -1.33 -3.09 -1.25
C SER A 186 0.16 -2.83 -1.05
N TYR A 187 0.54 -1.55 -0.96
CA TYR A 187 1.91 -1.18 -0.61
C TYR A 187 2.35 -1.77 0.75
N ASN A 188 1.42 -1.89 1.71
CA ASN A 188 1.71 -2.44 3.03
C ASN A 188 1.91 -3.95 3.00
N ASP A 189 1.18 -4.67 2.15
CA ASP A 189 1.43 -6.10 1.91
C ASP A 189 2.84 -6.31 1.35
N PHE A 190 3.23 -5.49 0.38
CA PHE A 190 4.57 -5.53 -0.19
C PHE A 190 5.65 -5.24 0.86
N LEU A 191 5.46 -4.21 1.69
CA LEU A 191 6.39 -3.88 2.78
C LEU A 191 6.47 -4.99 3.84
N ALA A 192 5.34 -5.63 4.18
CA ALA A 192 5.30 -6.71 5.15
C ALA A 192 6.21 -7.88 4.73
N VAL A 193 6.21 -8.22 3.44
CA VAL A 193 7.10 -9.24 2.88
C VAL A 193 8.55 -8.76 2.88
N MET A 194 8.81 -7.57 2.34
CA MET A 194 10.17 -7.07 2.11
C MET A 194 10.93 -6.74 3.40
N LEU A 195 10.22 -6.32 4.43
CA LEU A 195 10.79 -5.88 5.71
C LEU A 195 10.53 -6.86 6.84
N LYS A 196 10.00 -8.07 6.57
CA LYS A 196 9.70 -9.08 7.60
C LYS A 196 10.80 -9.21 8.67
N PRO A 197 12.10 -9.39 8.32
CA PRO A 197 13.15 -9.54 9.32
C PRO A 197 13.38 -8.31 10.21
N GLN A 198 13.14 -7.10 9.67
CA GLN A 198 13.27 -5.84 10.39
C GLN A 198 12.06 -5.61 11.29
N LEU A 199 10.85 -5.89 10.79
CA LEU A 199 9.60 -5.75 11.52
C LEU A 199 9.60 -6.64 12.77
N GLU A 200 9.96 -7.93 12.63
CA GLU A 200 9.97 -8.89 13.75
C GLU A 200 10.90 -8.52 14.90
N LYS A 201 11.92 -7.71 14.61
CA LYS A 201 12.92 -7.25 15.59
C LYS A 201 12.54 -5.91 16.23
N GLU A 202 11.65 -5.14 15.62
CA GLU A 202 11.31 -3.79 16.07
C GLU A 202 10.26 -3.82 17.18
N GLU A 203 10.74 -3.78 18.43
CA GLU A 203 9.90 -3.88 19.63
C GLU A 203 8.82 -2.80 19.71
N PHE A 204 9.12 -1.57 19.28
CA PHE A 204 8.14 -0.49 19.25
C PHE A 204 6.96 -0.81 18.32
N LEU A 205 7.21 -1.39 17.16
CA LEU A 205 6.16 -1.76 16.21
C LEU A 205 5.32 -2.92 16.72
N LEU A 206 5.93 -3.88 17.43
CA LEU A 206 5.21 -4.99 18.06
C LEU A 206 4.22 -4.47 19.11
N LEU A 207 4.70 -3.66 20.05
CA LEU A 207 3.85 -3.07 21.08
C LEU A 207 2.78 -2.14 20.49
N HIS A 208 3.14 -1.35 19.48
CA HIS A 208 2.18 -0.48 18.79
C HIS A 208 1.11 -1.26 18.04
N THR A 209 1.45 -2.41 17.48
CA THR A 209 0.51 -3.29 16.78
C THR A 209 -0.44 -3.95 17.76
N LEU A 210 0.06 -4.48 18.90
CA LEU A 210 -0.80 -5.01 19.96
C LEU A 210 -1.86 -3.99 20.40
N ARG A 211 -1.45 -2.74 20.64
CA ARG A 211 -2.36 -1.65 21.02
C ARG A 211 -3.37 -1.26 19.94
N LYS A 212 -3.02 -1.46 18.66
CA LYS A 212 -3.97 -1.27 17.56
C LYS A 212 -4.98 -2.41 17.48
N TRP A 213 -4.57 -3.61 17.90
CA TRP A 213 -5.41 -4.80 17.90
C TRP A 213 -6.37 -4.80 19.09
N ASP A 214 -5.89 -4.35 20.25
CA ASP A 214 -6.66 -4.13 21.47
C ASP A 214 -7.61 -2.92 21.36
N ALA A 215 -8.79 -3.15 20.77
CA ALA A 215 -9.77 -2.10 20.47
C ALA A 215 -10.50 -1.62 21.73
N ASP A 216 -10.63 -2.47 22.74
CA ASP A 216 -11.25 -2.16 24.03
C ASP A 216 -10.27 -1.62 25.08
N HIS A 217 -8.98 -1.60 24.77
CA HIS A 217 -7.89 -1.14 25.64
C HIS A 217 -7.76 -1.95 26.94
N SER A 218 -8.13 -3.24 26.88
CA SER A 218 -8.00 -4.17 27.99
C SER A 218 -6.53 -4.52 28.31
N GLY A 219 -5.62 -4.29 27.36
CA GLY A 219 -4.22 -4.70 27.43
C GLY A 219 -3.97 -6.09 26.82
N PHE A 220 -5.01 -6.74 26.31
CA PHE A 220 -4.99 -8.07 25.70
C PHE A 220 -5.77 -8.05 24.38
N ILE A 221 -5.51 -9.00 23.49
CA ILE A 221 -6.33 -9.15 22.27
C ILE A 221 -7.35 -10.26 22.53
N SER A 222 -8.63 -9.91 22.45
CA SER A 222 -9.74 -10.87 22.55
C SER A 222 -10.24 -11.31 21.17
N LEU A 223 -11.02 -12.39 21.13
CA LEU A 223 -11.69 -12.81 19.89
C LEU A 223 -12.64 -11.74 19.33
N ASP A 224 -13.24 -10.92 20.19
CA ASP A 224 -14.12 -9.84 19.76
C ASP A 224 -13.32 -8.68 19.12
N ASP A 225 -12.10 -8.41 19.60
CA ASP A 225 -11.18 -7.47 18.94
C ASP A 225 -10.80 -7.96 17.53
N LEU A 226 -10.50 -9.26 17.39
CA LEU A 226 -10.22 -9.88 16.09
C LEU A 226 -11.42 -9.75 15.14
N ARG A 227 -12.64 -9.93 15.65
CA ARG A 227 -13.87 -9.75 14.84
C ARG A 227 -14.06 -8.30 14.41
N VAL A 228 -13.77 -7.33 15.27
CA VAL A 228 -13.88 -5.90 14.94
C VAL A 228 -12.89 -5.51 13.85
N LEU A 229 -11.65 -6.01 13.90
CA LEU A 229 -10.59 -5.58 12.98
C LEU A 229 -10.48 -6.41 11.72
N LEU A 230 -10.79 -7.71 11.80
CA LEU A 230 -10.59 -8.67 10.71
C LEU A 230 -11.87 -9.41 10.30
N GLY A 231 -13.02 -9.15 10.93
CA GLY A 231 -14.28 -9.83 10.62
C GLY A 231 -14.78 -9.58 9.19
N ASP A 232 -14.38 -8.47 8.57
CA ASP A 232 -14.66 -8.21 7.15
C ASP A 232 -13.78 -9.05 6.21
N ARG A 233 -12.65 -9.59 6.70
CA ARG A 233 -11.63 -10.30 5.93
C ARG A 233 -11.68 -11.82 6.12
N TYR A 234 -12.02 -12.27 7.32
CA TYR A 234 -12.03 -13.69 7.69
C TYR A 234 -13.37 -14.12 8.29
N SER A 235 -13.75 -15.37 8.06
CA SER A 235 -14.91 -15.98 8.71
C SER A 235 -14.68 -16.15 10.21
N ASN A 236 -15.75 -16.19 11.00
CA ASN A 236 -15.65 -16.43 12.46
C ASN A 236 -14.84 -17.69 12.78
N ASP A 237 -15.09 -18.80 12.08
CA ASP A 237 -14.32 -20.04 12.27
C ASP A 237 -12.81 -19.83 12.08
N ALA A 238 -12.42 -18.99 11.11
CA ALA A 238 -11.01 -18.71 10.86
C ALA A 238 -10.38 -17.78 11.91
N LEU A 239 -11.18 -16.88 12.51
CA LEU A 239 -10.73 -16.04 13.62
C LEU A 239 -10.60 -16.87 14.91
N GLU A 240 -11.49 -17.82 15.13
CA GLU A 240 -11.41 -18.78 16.24
C GLU A 240 -10.17 -19.68 16.11
N ASP A 241 -9.88 -20.19 14.90
CA ASP A 241 -8.63 -20.90 14.61
C ASP A 241 -7.40 -20.02 14.92
N MET A 242 -7.40 -18.76 14.48
CA MET A 242 -6.29 -17.82 14.70
C MET A 242 -6.09 -17.50 16.18
N MET A 243 -7.17 -17.42 16.96
CA MET A 243 -7.10 -17.26 18.41
C MET A 243 -6.49 -18.49 19.06
N HIS A 244 -6.98 -19.68 18.69
CA HIS A 244 -6.53 -20.94 19.26
C HIS A 244 -5.06 -21.24 18.98
N ASP A 245 -4.54 -20.84 17.82
CA ASP A 245 -3.14 -21.02 17.43
C ASP A 245 -2.17 -20.15 18.27
N CYS A 246 -2.66 -19.12 18.95
CA CYS A 246 -1.82 -18.11 19.63
C CYS A 246 -2.06 -18.01 21.14
N ASP A 247 -3.25 -18.35 21.61
CA ASP A 247 -3.57 -18.49 23.03
C ASP A 247 -2.92 -19.77 23.59
N ILE A 248 -1.65 -19.64 23.99
CA ILE A 248 -0.82 -20.77 24.47
C ILE A 248 -1.30 -21.21 25.86
N ASN A 249 -1.69 -20.24 26.69
CA ASN A 249 -2.06 -20.49 28.07
C ASN A 249 -3.55 -20.93 28.23
N GLY A 250 -4.37 -20.74 27.19
CA GLY A 250 -5.78 -21.13 27.12
C GLY A 250 -6.73 -20.23 27.92
N ASP A 251 -6.35 -18.97 28.19
CA ASP A 251 -7.14 -18.02 28.97
C ASP A 251 -8.19 -17.28 28.15
N GLY A 252 -8.22 -17.50 26.83
CA GLY A 252 -9.15 -16.86 25.90
C GLY A 252 -8.74 -15.45 25.50
N HIS A 253 -7.49 -15.06 25.77
CA HIS A 253 -6.88 -13.79 25.42
C HIS A 253 -5.48 -14.02 24.81
N ILE A 254 -4.98 -13.06 24.02
CA ILE A 254 -3.58 -13.06 23.57
C ILE A 254 -2.88 -11.92 24.30
N ASP A 255 -1.94 -12.27 25.18
CA ASP A 255 -1.10 -11.31 25.88
C ASP A 255 0.10 -10.84 25.03
N PHE A 256 0.93 -9.95 25.58
CA PHE A 256 2.08 -9.43 24.86
C PHE A 256 3.12 -10.51 24.55
N ASP A 257 3.36 -11.45 25.46
CA ASP A 257 4.36 -12.49 25.28
C ASP A 257 3.89 -13.51 24.23
N GLU A 258 2.60 -13.89 24.27
CA GLU A 258 1.94 -14.73 23.26
C GLU A 258 1.90 -14.05 21.89
N PHE A 259 1.65 -12.74 21.84
CA PHE A 259 1.71 -11.96 20.62
C PHE A 259 3.13 -11.93 20.03
N ILE A 260 4.14 -11.73 20.86
CA ILE A 260 5.54 -11.74 20.44
C ILE A 260 5.92 -13.11 19.91
N GLU A 261 5.51 -14.18 20.58
CA GLU A 261 5.71 -15.55 20.12
C GLU A 261 5.03 -15.78 18.78
N ALA A 262 3.76 -15.39 18.61
CA ALA A 262 3.04 -15.52 17.35
C ALA A 262 3.69 -14.77 16.17
N VAL A 263 4.39 -13.65 16.42
CA VAL A 263 5.07 -12.87 15.39
C VAL A 263 6.50 -13.34 15.14
N ARG A 264 7.23 -13.77 16.18
CA ARG A 264 8.65 -14.12 16.12
C ARG A 264 8.92 -15.60 15.93
N ASN A 265 8.02 -16.49 16.32
CA ASN A 265 8.28 -17.93 16.34
C ASN A 265 8.73 -18.42 14.95
N GLU A 266 9.87 -19.08 14.94
CA GLU A 266 10.64 -19.49 13.75
C GLU A 266 10.22 -20.87 13.22
N ASP A 267 9.07 -21.42 13.62
CA ASP A 267 8.55 -22.71 13.11
C ASP A 267 8.10 -22.67 11.62
N ASP A 268 8.67 -21.78 10.81
CA ASP A 268 8.83 -22.00 9.38
C ASP A 268 10.02 -22.97 9.21
N PHE A 269 9.76 -24.29 9.26
CA PHE A 269 10.66 -25.38 8.88
C PHE A 269 12.00 -24.91 8.28
N GLU A 270 13.10 -25.06 9.04
CA GLU A 270 14.46 -24.92 8.52
C GLU A 270 14.66 -25.84 7.31
N SER A 271 14.38 -25.33 6.12
CA SER A 271 15.02 -25.76 4.90
C SER A 271 15.71 -24.53 4.33
N ASP A 272 16.88 -24.21 4.86
CA ASP A 272 17.82 -23.25 4.28
C ASP A 272 18.43 -23.79 2.94
N SER A 273 17.71 -24.70 2.28
CA SER A 273 18.07 -25.28 0.99
C SER A 273 17.29 -24.59 -0.12
N ARG A 274 17.96 -24.38 -1.26
CA ARG A 274 17.35 -23.99 -2.55
C ARG A 274 16.19 -24.90 -2.99
N ASP A 275 16.00 -26.04 -2.32
CA ASP A 275 15.00 -27.06 -2.61
C ASP A 275 13.61 -26.65 -2.11
N GLY A 276 13.50 -25.86 -1.02
CA GLY A 276 12.21 -25.41 -0.48
C GLY A 276 11.38 -24.61 -1.49
N TYR A 277 12.06 -23.72 -2.23
CA TYR A 277 11.46 -22.96 -3.32
C TYR A 277 10.96 -23.85 -4.46
N ALA A 278 11.74 -24.86 -4.84
CA ALA A 278 11.32 -25.82 -5.87
C ALA A 278 10.10 -26.62 -5.41
N ASP A 279 10.03 -27.01 -4.13
CA ASP A 279 8.91 -27.75 -3.54
C ASP A 279 7.65 -26.88 -3.39
N PHE A 280 7.78 -25.62 -2.96
CA PHE A 280 6.65 -24.66 -2.93
C PHE A 280 6.07 -24.43 -4.32
N LEU A 281 6.93 -24.37 -5.34
CA LEU A 281 6.49 -24.26 -6.72
C LEU A 281 6.01 -25.59 -7.33
N ALA A 282 6.38 -26.74 -6.76
CA ALA A 282 5.98 -28.07 -7.23
C ALA A 282 4.75 -28.65 -6.50
N SER A 283 4.39 -28.10 -5.33
CA SER A 283 3.29 -28.62 -4.51
C SER A 283 1.94 -28.50 -5.23
N PRO A 284 1.15 -29.59 -5.33
CA PRO A 284 -0.20 -29.54 -5.88
C PRO A 284 -1.07 -28.65 -4.99
N ALA A 285 -1.76 -27.67 -5.59
CA ALA A 285 -2.65 -26.76 -4.87
C ALA A 285 -3.55 -27.52 -3.90
N ALA A 286 -3.35 -27.32 -2.60
CA ALA A 286 -4.30 -27.74 -1.59
C ALA A 286 -5.64 -27.08 -1.94
N GLY A 287 -6.60 -27.91 -2.30
CA GLY A 287 -7.79 -27.50 -3.03
C GLY A 287 -8.61 -26.44 -2.31
N ARG A 288 -8.67 -25.24 -2.90
CA ARG A 288 -9.88 -24.41 -2.87
C ARG A 288 -10.39 -24.29 -4.29
N ARG A 289 -11.36 -25.12 -4.63
CA ARG A 289 -12.18 -24.94 -5.83
C ARG A 289 -12.91 -23.61 -5.68
N VAL A 290 -12.42 -22.57 -6.34
CA VAL A 290 -13.25 -21.42 -6.69
C VAL A 290 -14.27 -21.95 -7.69
N ALA A 291 -15.54 -21.99 -7.28
CA ALA A 291 -16.64 -22.30 -8.17
C ALA A 291 -16.74 -21.17 -9.21
N ILE A 292 -16.23 -21.43 -10.41
CA ILE A 292 -16.51 -20.60 -11.58
C ILE A 292 -17.94 -20.95 -11.98
N ASP A 293 -18.87 -20.07 -11.60
CA ASP A 293 -20.27 -20.22 -11.95
C ASP A 293 -20.42 -20.16 -13.48
N LYS A 294 -20.84 -21.27 -14.06
CA LYS A 294 -21.13 -21.42 -15.48
C LYS A 294 -22.58 -21.02 -15.71
N GLU A 295 -22.82 -19.74 -16.00
CA GLU A 295 -24.00 -19.33 -16.75
C GLU A 295 -23.60 -18.65 -18.06
N LEU A 296 -23.18 -19.49 -19.01
CA LEU A 296 -23.38 -19.25 -20.44
C LEU A 296 -24.56 -20.13 -20.86
N LYS A 297 -25.70 -19.51 -21.16
CA LYS A 297 -26.77 -20.11 -21.96
C LYS A 297 -27.10 -19.18 -23.13
N TRP A 298 -26.62 -19.63 -24.29
CA TRP A 298 -27.08 -19.43 -25.67
C TRP A 298 -27.45 -18.02 -26.14
#